data_AF-A0A3M1DW49-F1
#
_entry.id   AF-A0A3M1DW49-F1
#
_cell.length_a   1.000
_cell.length_b   1.000
_cell.length_c   1.000
_cell.angle_alpha   90.00
_cell.angle_beta   90.00
_cell.angle_gamma   90.00
#
_symmetry.space_group_name_H-M   'P 1'
#
loop_
_entity.id
_entity.type
_entity.pdbx_description
1 polymer ?
#
loop_
_entity_poly.entity_id
_entity_poly.type
_entity_poly.pdbx_seq_one_letter_code
_entity_poly.pdbx_strand_id
1 'polypeptide(L)'
;MGEFELACMEAGIPLIVLPPRSPKLNGHVERANRTDRHEFFGFYEVGTTIAEVRRAAKKWRYIYNHIRPHKSLNLIPPAKYLANLNRKMPAYPGPVSHMQ
;
A
#
# COMPACT_ATOMS: atom_id res chain seq x y z
N MET A 1 -4.64 -13.16 21.53
CA MET A 1 -4.69 -12.27 20.34
C MET A 1 -4.07 -10.95 20.73
N GLY A 2 -3.20 -10.36 19.91
CA GLY A 2 -2.67 -9.03 20.17
C GLY A 2 -3.72 -7.95 19.88
N GLU A 3 -3.40 -6.69 20.25
CA GLU A 3 -4.27 -5.53 20.06
C GLU A 3 -4.61 -5.30 18.57
N PHE A 4 -3.67 -5.59 17.67
CA PHE A 4 -3.86 -5.42 16.23
C PHE A 4 -4.86 -6.43 15.66
N GLU A 5 -4.77 -7.71 16.05
CA GLU A 5 -5.70 -8.75 15.60
C GLU A 5 -7.12 -8.46 16.09
N LEU A 6 -7.27 -7.98 17.32
CA LEU A 6 -8.55 -7.59 17.88
C LEU A 6 -9.18 -6.43 17.08
N ALA A 7 -8.40 -5.37 16.79
CA ALA A 7 -8.89 -4.24 16.00
C ALA A 7 -9.32 -4.64 14.57
N CYS A 8 -8.58 -5.55 13.92
CA CYS A 8 -9.00 -6.07 12.62
C CYS A 8 -10.32 -6.85 12.71
N MET A 9 -10.48 -7.68 13.75
CA MET A 9 -11.70 -8.44 13.98
C MET A 9 -12.91 -7.52 14.22
N GLU A 10 -12.77 -6.52 15.10
CA GLU A 10 -13.81 -5.53 15.38
C GLU A 10 -14.21 -4.72 14.14
N ALA A 11 -13.24 -4.43 13.26
CA ALA A 11 -13.48 -3.73 12.00
C ALA A 11 -14.01 -4.64 10.87
N GLY A 12 -14.15 -5.95 11.10
CA GLY A 12 -14.52 -6.92 10.06
C GLY A 12 -13.48 -7.04 8.95
N ILE A 13 -12.23 -6.69 9.22
CA ILE A 13 -11.12 -6.73 8.27
C ILE A 13 -10.43 -8.10 8.38
N PRO A 14 -10.40 -8.89 7.30
CA PRO A 14 -9.72 -10.17 7.33
C PRO A 14 -8.20 -9.99 7.42
N LEU A 15 -7.59 -10.65 8.42
CA LEU A 15 -6.13 -10.71 8.53
C LEU A 15 -5.57 -11.83 7.64
N ILE A 16 -4.72 -11.44 6.68
CA ILE A 16 -4.01 -12.37 5.78
C ILE A 16 -2.53 -12.38 6.17
N VAL A 17 -2.05 -13.52 6.66
CA VAL A 17 -0.64 -13.72 6.99
C VAL A 17 0.05 -14.42 5.83
N LEU A 18 1.10 -13.80 5.30
CA LEU A 18 1.90 -14.41 4.24
C LEU A 18 2.79 -15.52 4.82
N PRO A 19 2.96 -16.67 4.12
CA PRO A 19 3.87 -17.70 4.58
C PRO A 19 5.31 -17.18 4.64
N PRO A 20 6.13 -17.65 5.60
CA PRO A 20 7.51 -17.22 5.73
C PRO A 20 8.30 -17.50 4.45
N ARG A 21 9.29 -16.67 4.15
CA ARG A 21 10.19 -16.80 2.97
C ARG A 21 9.46 -16.80 1.62
N SER A 22 8.46 -15.93 1.46
CA SER A 22 7.66 -15.80 0.23
C SER A 22 7.91 -14.49 -0.54
N PRO A 23 9.12 -14.25 -1.07
CA PRO A 23 9.48 -12.97 -1.71
C PRO A 23 8.60 -12.65 -2.92
N LYS A 24 8.10 -13.67 -3.63
CA LYS A 24 7.18 -13.48 -4.77
C LYS A 24 5.88 -12.76 -4.36
N LEU A 25 5.42 -12.93 -3.12
CA LEU A 25 4.21 -12.27 -2.59
C LEU A 25 4.47 -10.81 -2.17
N ASN A 26 5.73 -10.44 -1.94
CA ASN A 26 6.12 -9.10 -1.48
C ASN A 26 6.51 -8.15 -2.61
N GLY A 27 6.66 -8.64 -3.85
CA GLY A 27 7.24 -7.86 -4.95
C GLY A 27 6.55 -6.52 -5.23
N HIS A 28 5.22 -6.44 -5.07
CA HIS A 28 4.49 -5.18 -5.23
C HIS A 28 4.81 -4.16 -4.13
N VAL A 29 4.84 -4.60 -2.87
CA VAL A 29 5.17 -3.76 -1.71
C VAL A 29 6.62 -3.30 -1.78
N GLU A 30 7.53 -4.21 -2.11
CA GLU A 30 8.95 -3.89 -2.28
C GLU A 30 9.20 -2.87 -3.39
N ARG A 31 8.49 -2.99 -4.52
CA ARG A 31 8.56 -2.03 -5.63
C ARG A 31 8.04 -0.65 -5.21
N ALA A 32 6.93 -0.59 -4.47
CA ALA A 32 6.40 0.67 -3.96
C ALA A 32 7.39 1.34 -3.00
N ASN A 33 7.90 0.60 -2.01
CA ASN A 33 8.90 1.09 -1.06
C ASN A 33 10.19 1.57 -1.73
N ARG A 34 10.65 0.86 -2.77
CA ARG A 34 11.80 1.28 -3.58
C ARG A 34 11.53 2.62 -4.28
N THR A 35 10.33 2.79 -4.81
CA THR A 35 9.93 4.04 -5.48
C THR A 35 9.91 5.20 -4.50
N ASP A 36 9.33 5.02 -3.31
CA ASP A 36 9.35 6.04 -2.26
C ASP A 36 10.78 6.37 -1.80
N ARG A 37 11.63 5.35 -1.64
CA ARG A 37 13.03 5.57 -1.25
C ARG A 37 13.79 6.43 -2.26
N HIS A 38 13.69 6.11 -3.55
CA HIS A 38 14.48 6.81 -4.57
C HIS A 38 13.85 8.12 -5.02
N GLU A 39 12.52 8.18 -5.13
CA GLU A 39 11.85 9.35 -5.71
C GLU A 39 11.38 10.34 -4.65
N PHE A 40 10.88 9.87 -3.50
CA PHE A 40 10.49 10.75 -2.41
C PHE A 40 11.70 11.11 -1.55
N PHE A 41 12.29 10.16 -0.83
CA PHE A 41 13.39 10.46 0.08
C PHE A 41 14.71 10.82 -0.63
N GLY A 42 14.90 10.39 -1.88
CA GLY A 42 16.10 10.68 -2.65
C GLY A 42 16.16 12.08 -3.26
N PHE A 43 15.02 12.75 -3.46
CA PHE A 43 14.96 14.05 -4.13
C PHE A 43 14.18 15.12 -3.38
N TYR A 44 13.27 14.76 -2.47
CA TYR A 44 12.58 15.76 -1.68
C TYR A 44 13.43 16.16 -0.48
N GLU A 45 13.82 17.43 -0.45
CA GLU A 45 14.28 18.07 0.79
C GLU A 45 13.07 18.17 1.74
N VAL A 46 12.93 17.15 2.57
CA VAL A 46 11.99 17.15 3.68
C VAL A 46 12.66 17.82 4.88
N GLY A 47 11.92 18.68 5.57
CA GLY A 47 12.38 19.27 6.83
C GLY A 47 12.66 18.19 7.89
N THR A 48 13.32 18.59 8.97
CA THR A 48 13.78 17.66 10.01
C THR A 48 12.71 17.28 11.03
N THR A 49 11.53 17.91 10.97
CA THR A 49 10.44 17.60 11.90
C THR A 49 9.48 16.54 11.34
N ILE A 50 8.91 15.73 12.24
CA ILE A 50 7.88 14.74 11.87
C ILE A 50 6.67 15.42 11.18
N ALA A 51 6.33 16.64 11.59
CA ALA A 51 5.23 17.39 11.01
C ALA A 51 5.50 17.75 9.53
N GLU A 52 6.70 18.19 9.20
CA GLU A 52 7.13 18.49 7.83
C GLU A 52 7.14 17.23 6.96
N VAL A 53 7.75 16.15 7.46
CA VAL A 53 7.80 14.86 6.75
C VAL A 53 6.38 14.35 6.47
N ARG A 54 5.46 14.43 7.43
CA ARG A 54 4.05 14.03 7.24
C ARG A 54 3.36 14.85 6.15
N ARG A 55 3.56 16.17 6.12
CA ARG A 55 2.99 17.04 5.07
C ARG A 55 3.54 16.68 3.69
N ALA A 56 4.86 16.53 3.58
CA ALA A 56 5.52 16.16 2.33
C ALA A 56 5.07 14.76 1.85
N ALA A 57 5.00 13.78 2.74
CA ALA A 57 4.55 12.43 2.41
C ALA A 57 3.08 12.40 1.95
N LYS A 58 2.21 13.23 2.53
CA LYS A 58 0.82 13.38 2.08
C LYS A 58 0.76 13.94 0.65
N LYS A 59 1.56 14.98 0.35
CA LYS A 59 1.65 15.56 -1.00
C LYS A 59 2.21 14.54 -2.01
N TRP A 60 3.27 13.83 -1.65
CA TRP A 60 3.87 12.78 -2.48
C TRP A 60 2.85 11.68 -2.83
N ARG A 61 2.14 11.16 -1.82
CA ARG A 61 1.12 10.13 -2.01
C ARG A 61 -0.01 10.59 -2.93
N TYR A 62 -0.41 11.86 -2.84
CA TYR A 62 -1.39 12.44 -3.74
C TYR A 62 -0.88 12.48 -5.19
N ILE A 63 0.35 12.97 -5.41
CA ILE A 63 0.98 12.99 -6.73
C ILE A 63 1.05 11.58 -7.33
N TYR A 64 1.56 10.62 -6.56
CA TYR A 64 1.73 9.23 -7.01
C TYR A 64 0.40 8.56 -7.41
N ASN A 65 -0.67 8.79 -6.64
CA ASN A 65 -1.96 8.11 -6.83
C ASN A 65 -2.92 8.84 -7.78
N HIS A 66 -2.84 10.17 -7.88
CA HIS A 66 -3.83 10.97 -8.60
C HIS A 66 -3.28 11.69 -9.84
N ILE A 67 -1.97 11.89 -9.94
CA ILE A 67 -1.35 12.68 -11.01
C ILE A 67 -0.41 11.83 -11.87
N ARG A 68 0.40 10.97 -11.25
CA ARG A 68 1.45 10.20 -11.94
C ARG A 68 0.83 9.24 -12.97
N PRO A 69 1.24 9.27 -14.25
CA PRO A 69 0.89 8.25 -15.22
C PRO A 69 1.70 6.97 -14.97
N HIS A 70 1.04 5.81 -15.00
CA HIS A 70 1.71 4.51 -14.83
C HIS A 70 1.63 3.71 -16.12
N LYS A 71 2.79 3.29 -16.66
CA LYS A 71 2.85 2.49 -17.90
C LYS A 71 2.06 1.19 -17.81
N SER A 72 2.11 0.51 -16.66
CA SER A 72 1.34 -0.72 -16.41
C SER A 72 -0.17 -0.49 -16.34
N LEU A 73 -0.61 0.76 -16.21
CA LEU A 73 -2.01 1.15 -16.15
C LEU A 73 -2.38 1.99 -17.38
N ASN A 74 -1.85 1.71 -18.57
CA ASN A 74 -2.15 2.46 -19.80
C ASN A 74 -2.01 3.99 -19.63
N LEU A 75 -0.99 4.41 -18.88
CA LEU A 75 -0.67 5.82 -18.58
C LEU A 75 -1.75 6.58 -17.80
N ILE A 76 -2.73 5.92 -17.18
CA ILE A 76 -3.64 6.57 -16.22
C ILE A 76 -3.11 6.47 -14.79
N PRO A 77 -3.47 7.43 -13.90
CA PRO A 77 -3.12 7.34 -12.49
C PRO A 77 -3.85 6.21 -11.75
N PRO A 78 -3.29 5.67 -10.65
CA PRO A 78 -3.88 4.57 -9.90
C PRO A 78 -5.30 4.84 -9.40
N ALA A 79 -5.59 6.05 -8.93
CA ALA A 79 -6.93 6.42 -8.48
C ALA A 79 -7.96 6.39 -9.61
N LYS A 80 -7.58 6.82 -10.82
CA LYS A 80 -8.45 6.73 -12.00
C LYS A 80 -8.66 5.29 -12.45
N TYR A 81 -7.59 4.49 -12.42
CA TYR A 81 -7.68 3.06 -12.71
C TYR A 81 -8.64 2.36 -11.74
N LEU A 82 -8.54 2.65 -10.44
CA LEU A 82 -9.42 2.10 -9.42
C LEU A 82 -10.88 2.53 -9.62
N ALA A 83 -11.13 3.79 -9.97
CA ALA A 83 -12.48 4.29 -10.26
C ALA A 83 -13.10 3.60 -11.49
N ASN A 84 -12.27 3.25 -12.49
CA ASN A 84 -12.72 2.51 -13.68
C ASN A 84 -12.90 1.01 -13.41
N LEU A 85 -12.36 0.50 -12.30
CA LEU A 85 -12.37 -0.92 -12.00
C LEU A 85 -13.75 -1.31 -11.44
N ASN A 86 -14.61 -1.90 -12.29
CA ASN A 86 -15.86 -2.54 -11.86
C ASN A 86 -15.63 -3.89 -11.16
N ARG A 87 -14.76 -3.93 -10.14
CA ARG A 87 -14.43 -5.16 -9.42
C ARG A 87 -15.33 -5.34 -8.20
N LYS A 88 -16.19 -6.35 -8.23
CA LYS A 88 -16.67 -6.99 -7.00
C LYS A 88 -15.46 -7.68 -6.37
N MET A 89 -15.06 -7.28 -5.16
CA MET A 89 -14.01 -8.01 -4.46
C MET A 89 -14.47 -9.47 -4.29
N PRO A 90 -13.64 -10.47 -4.61
CA PRO A 90 -13.99 -11.84 -4.31
C PRO A 90 -14.22 -11.96 -2.79
N ALA A 91 -15.23 -12.74 -2.40
CA ALA A 91 -15.46 -13.06 -1.01
C ALA A 91 -14.16 -13.64 -0.42
N TYR A 92 -13.73 -13.11 0.71
CA TYR A 92 -12.55 -13.62 1.39
C TYR A 92 -12.83 -15.05 1.85
N PRO A 93 -12.03 -16.06 1.45
CA PRO A 93 -12.29 -17.47 1.77
C PRO A 93 -12.01 -17.83 3.24
N GLY A 94 -11.78 -16.85 4.12
CA GLY A 94 -11.41 -17.07 5.51
C GLY A 94 -9.88 -17.16 5.71
N PRO A 95 -9.41 -17.14 6.96
CA PRO A 95 -7.98 -17.15 7.26
C PRO A 95 -7.34 -18.48 6.88
N VAL A 96 -6.37 -18.45 5.96
CA VAL A 96 -5.28 -19.44 5.90
C VAL A 96 -4.32 -19.13 7.05
N SER A 97 -4.79 -19.21 8.29
CA SER A 97 -3.89 -19.14 9.43
C SER A 97 -3.14 -20.46 9.53
N HIS A 98 -1.82 -20.41 9.45
CA HIS A 98 -0.93 -21.51 9.85
C HIS A 98 -0.26 -21.20 11.19
N MET A 99 -0.86 -20.35 12.04
CA MET A 99 -0.46 -20.28 13.44
C MET A 99 -1.00 -21.53 14.16
N GLN A 100 -0.25 -22.63 14.07
CA GLN A 100 -0.14 -23.60 15.15
C GLN A 100 1.09 -23.28 15.98
#